data_AF-A0A920G7N2-F1
#
_entry.id   AF-A0A920G7N2-F1
#
_cell.length_a   1.000
_cell.length_b   1.000
_cell.length_c   1.000
_cell.angle_alpha   90.00
_cell.angle_beta   90.00
_cell.angle_gamma   90.00
#
_symmetry.space_group_name_H-M   'P 1'
#
loop_
_entity.id
_entity.type
_entity.pdbx_description
1 polymer ?
#
loop_
_entity_poly.entity_id
_entity_poly.type
_entity_poly.pdbx_seq_one_letter_code
_entity_poly.pdbx_strand_id
1 'polypeptide(L)' 'MKALIFPGQGSQFEGMGKDLYESSDQAKKFLITLIIYWDLI' A
#
# COMPACT_ATOMS: atom_id res chain seq x y z
N MET A 1 7.83 12.23 21.81
CA MET A 1 7.71 10.98 21.03
C MET A 1 6.70 11.18 19.91
N LYS A 2 6.95 10.63 18.71
CA LYS A 2 5.99 10.61 17.60
C LYS A 2 5.59 9.15 17.36
N ALA A 3 4.30 8.88 17.36
CA ALA A 3 3.76 7.56 17.03
C ALA A 3 3.14 7.61 15.63
N LEU A 4 3.42 6.57 14.83
CA LEU A 4 2.77 6.36 13.54
C LEU A 4 1.67 5.32 13.76
N ILE A 5 0.43 5.72 13.52
CA ILE A 5 -0.73 4.85 13.64
C ILE A 5 -1.18 4.51 12.23
N PHE A 6 -1.22 3.23 11.93
CA PHE A 6 -1.66 2.72 10.63
C PHE A 6 -3.13 2.28 10.72
N PRO A 7 -3.94 2.54 9.69
CA PRO A 7 -5.33 2.15 9.68
C PRO A 7 -5.48 0.63 9.54
N GLY A 8 -6.58 0.09 10.09
CA GLY A 8 -6.90 -1.34 10.03
C GLY A 8 -7.76 -1.73 8.82
N GLN A 9 -8.22 -2.98 8.81
CA GLN A 9 -9.14 -3.50 7.80
C GLN A 9 -10.46 -2.72 7.81
N GLY A 10 -11.01 -2.41 6.63
CA GLY A 10 -12.25 -1.64 6.46
C GLY A 10 -12.04 -0.17 6.11
N SER A 11 -10.80 0.34 6.13
CA SER A 11 -10.48 1.69 5.66
C SER A 11 -10.12 1.76 4.17
N GLN A 12 -10.17 0.64 3.44
CA GLN A 12 -9.87 0.59 2.02
C GLN A 12 -10.98 1.23 1.18
N PHE A 13 -10.60 1.88 0.09
CA PHE A 13 -11.52 2.46 -0.89
C PHE A 13 -10.92 2.38 -2.30
N GLU A 14 -11.77 2.49 -3.32
CA GLU A 14 -11.33 2.44 -4.71
C GLU A 14 -10.39 3.61 -5.04
N GLY A 15 -9.25 3.31 -5.68
CA GLY A 15 -8.23 4.31 -6.00
C GLY A 15 -7.28 4.66 -4.84
N MET A 16 -7.39 4.00 -3.69
CA MET A 16 -6.45 4.18 -2.58
C MET A 16 -5.00 3.93 -3.04
N GLY A 17 -4.11 4.88 -2.75
CA GLY A 17 -2.69 4.76 -3.08
C GLY A 17 -2.32 4.98 -4.55
N LYS A 18 -3.28 5.35 -5.42
CA LYS A 18 -3.04 5.56 -6.85
C LYS A 18 -1.99 6.63 -7.14
N ASP A 19 -2.12 7.81 -6.53
CA ASP A 19 -1.19 8.92 -6.75
C ASP A 19 0.22 8.57 -6.26
N LEU A 20 0.33 7.83 -5.14
CA LEU A 20 1.60 7.36 -4.60
C LEU A 20 2.23 6.29 -5.51
N TYR A 21 1.41 5.39 -6.04
CA TYR A 21 1.84 4.41 -7.03
C TYR A 21 2.35 5.11 -8.29
N GLU A 22 1.65 6.09 -8.86
CA GLU A 22 2.07 6.74 -10.10
C GLU A 22 3.32 7.62 -9.94
N SER A 23 3.47 8.29 -8.79
CA SER A 23 4.55 9.26 -8.53
C SER A 23 5.88 8.67 -8.06
N SER A 24 5.93 7.40 -7.64
CA SER A 24 7.15 6.81 -7.07
C SER A 24 7.41 5.38 -7.54
N ASP A 25 8.50 5.17 -8.27
CA ASP A 25 8.91 3.84 -8.73
C ASP A 25 9.23 2.89 -7.56
N GLN A 26 9.71 3.44 -6.43
CA GLN A 26 9.88 2.69 -5.20
C GLN A 26 8.53 2.22 -4.67
N ALA A 27 7.52 3.11 -4.60
CA ALA A 27 6.19 2.74 -4.15
C ALA A 27 5.54 1.69 -5.07
N LYS A 28 5.69 1.81 -6.39
CA LYS A 28 5.23 0.78 -7.35
C LYS A 28 5.80 -0.58 -7.00
N LYS A 29 7.13 -0.67 -6.83
CA LYS A 29 7.81 -1.92 -6.52
C LYS A 29 7.29 -2.53 -5.22
N PHE A 30 7.22 -1.74 -4.14
CA PHE A 30 6.73 -2.24 -2.85
C PHE A 30 5.28 -2.72 -2.91
N LEU A 31 4.38 -1.94 -3.53
CA LEU A 31 2.96 -2.29 -3.62
C LEU A 31 2.74 -3.55 -4.46
N ILE A 32 3.39 -3.67 -5.62
CA ILE A 32 3.29 -4.87 -6.48
C ILE A 32 3.85 -6.10 -5.78
N THR A 33 5.03 -5.98 -5.17
CA THR A 33 5.65 -7.08 -4.43
C THR A 33 4.75 -7.56 -3.30
N LEU A 34 4.13 -6.63 -2.57
CA LEU A 34 3.22 -6.99 -1.49
C LEU A 34 2.05 -7.82 -2.02
N ILE A 35 1.36 -7.36 -3.08
CA ILE A 35 0.22 -8.07 -3.69
C ILE A 35 0.60 -9.49 -4.09
N ILE A 36 1.75 -9.69 -4.75
CA ILE A 36 2.19 -11.02 -5.19
C ILE A 36 2.38 -11.98 -4.01
N TYR A 37 2.90 -11.49 -2.87
CA TYR A 37 3.04 -12.33 -1.68
C TYR A 37 1.72 -12.69 -1.02
N TRP A 38 0.67 -11.87 -1.17
CA TRP A 38 -0.68 -12.20 -0.70
C TRP A 38 -1.36 -13.29 -1.53
N ASP A 39 -0.98 -13.45 -2.79
CA ASP A 39 -1.50 -14.52 -3.66
C ASP A 39 -0.81 -15.88 -3.41
N LEU A 40 0.25 -15.91 -2.60
CA LEU A 40 1.04 -17.10 -2.27
C LEU A 40 0.65 -17.76 -0.93
N ILE A 41 -0.29 -17.18 -0.20
CA ILE A 41 -0.83 -17.67 1.08
C ILE A 41 -2.32 -17.96 0.95
#